data_AF-A0A562V359-F1
#
_entry.id   AF-A0A562V359-F1
#
_cell.length_a   1.000
_cell.length_b   1.000
_cell.length_c   1.000
_cell.angle_alpha   90.00
_cell.angle_beta   90.00
_cell.angle_gamma   90.00
#
_symmetry.space_group_name_H-M   'P 1'
#
loop_
_entity.id
_entity.type
_entity.pdbx_description
1 polymer ?
#
loop_
_entity_poly.entity_id
_entity_poly.type
_entity_poly.pdbx_seq_one_letter_code
_entity_poly.pdbx_strand_id
1 'polypeptide(L)' 'MAMTLRLPEVDDRMLTERAAKEKRSKQEIAIEAIHRYLTAHNELVDASVEEIMREDAELLDRLAR' A
#
# COMPACT_ATOMS: atom_id res chain seq x y z
N MET A 1 -6.39 -11.92 15.88
CA MET A 1 -7.02 -13.05 15.15
C MET A 1 -5.97 -13.63 14.22
N ALA A 2 -5.78 -14.95 14.21
CA ALA A 2 -4.79 -15.60 13.35
C ALA A 2 -5.45 -16.06 12.04
N MET A 3 -4.92 -15.59 10.90
CA MET A 3 -5.32 -16.03 9.57
C MET A 3 -4.16 -16.84 8.96
N THR A 4 -4.44 -18.03 8.45
CA THR A 4 -3.43 -18.86 7.78
C THR A 4 -3.45 -18.57 6.28
N LEU A 5 -2.41 -17.89 5.78
CA LEU A 5 -2.24 -17.65 4.35
C LEU A 5 -1.68 -18.91 3.68
N ARG A 6 -2.41 -19.46 2.71
CA ARG A 6 -1.92 -20.56 1.87
C ARG A 6 -1.26 -19.99 0.63
N LEU A 7 0.03 -20.25 0.46
CA LEU A 7 0.82 -19.79 -0.66
C LEU A 7 1.20 -20.97 -1.56
N PRO A 8 1.23 -20.81 -2.89
CA PRO A 8 1.94 -21.71 -3.78
C PRO A 8 3.41 -21.87 -3.35
N GLU A 9 4.00 -23.04 -3.59
CA GLU A 9 5.38 -23.34 -3.16
C GLU A 9 6.44 -22.39 -3.76
N VAL A 10 6.17 -21.85 -4.95
CA VAL A 10 7.03 -20.85 -5.59
C VAL A 10 7.02 -19.55 -4.77
N ASP A 11 5.84 -19.08 -4.39
CA ASP A 11 5.67 -17.82 -3.66
C ASP A 11 6.19 -17.92 -2.22
N ASP A 12 6.01 -19.07 -1.55
CA ASP A 12 6.58 -19.29 -0.22
C ASP A 12 8.13 -19.28 -0.25
N ARG A 13 8.74 -19.87 -1.28
CA ARG A 13 10.20 -19.80 -1.45
C ARG A 13 10.68 -18.36 -1.64
N MET A 14 10.03 -17.60 -2.51
CA MET A 14 10.35 -16.18 -2.71
C MET A 14 10.20 -15.37 -1.43
N LEU A 15 9.14 -15.61 -0.66
CA LEU A 15 8.92 -14.97 0.64
C LEU A 15 9.98 -15.39 1.67
N THR A 16 10.40 -16.66 1.67
CA THR A 16 11.49 -17.17 2.53
C THR A 16 12.81 -16.48 2.23
N GLU A 17 13.19 -16.42 0.96
CA GLU A 17 14.42 -15.76 0.53
C GLU A 17 14.41 -14.28 0.91
N ARG A 18 13.25 -13.62 0.77
CA ARG A 18 13.13 -12.22 1.16
C ARG A 18 13.23 -12.01 2.66
N ALA A 19 12.54 -12.82 3.45
CA ALA A 19 12.63 -12.82 4.90
C ALA A 19 14.08 -12.98 5.38
N ALA A 20 14.83 -13.90 4.76
CA ALA A 20 16.24 -14.11 5.06
C ALA A 20 17.10 -12.89 4.72
N LYS A 21 16.89 -12.26 3.55
CA LYS A 21 17.63 -11.06 3.12
C LYS A 21 17.34 -9.86 4.02
N GLU A 22 16.09 -9.64 4.39
CA GLU A 22 15.67 -8.49 5.20
C GLU A 22 15.84 -8.71 6.70
N LYS A 23 16.20 -9.93 7.15
CA LYS A 23 16.24 -10.36 8.56
C LYS A 23 14.92 -10.12 9.29
N ARG A 24 13.81 -10.35 8.58
CA ARG A 24 12.43 -10.13 9.05
C ARG A 24 11.64 -11.42 8.99
N SER A 25 10.55 -11.51 9.73
CA SER A 25 9.66 -12.67 9.63
C SER A 25 8.85 -12.64 8.33
N LYS A 26 8.49 -13.83 7.81
CA LYS A 26 7.57 -13.94 6.67
C LYS A 26 6.24 -13.22 6.92
N GLN A 27 5.76 -13.28 8.17
CA GLN A 27 4.50 -12.66 8.57
C GLN A 27 4.56 -11.13 8.49
N GLU A 28 5.64 -10.51 8.96
CA GLU A 28 5.81 -9.04 8.86
C GLU A 28 5.81 -8.58 7.40
N ILE A 29 6.55 -9.30 6.53
CA ILE A 29 6.60 -8.97 5.11
C ILE A 29 5.22 -9.15 4.46
N ALA A 30 4.49 -10.21 4.81
CA ALA A 30 3.14 -10.44 4.30
C ALA A 30 2.16 -9.35 4.75
N ILE A 31 2.21 -8.94 6.03
CA ILE A 31 1.36 -7.85 6.55
C ILE A 31 1.66 -6.54 5.80
N GLU A 32 2.93 -6.21 5.61
CA GLU A 32 3.33 -5.00 4.89
C GLU A 32 2.89 -5.03 3.43
N ALA A 33 3.06 -6.17 2.75
CA ALA A 33 2.63 -6.33 1.36
C ALA A 33 1.10 -6.17 1.22
N ILE A 34 0.32 -6.77 2.14
CA ILE A 34 -1.14 -6.62 2.18
C ILE A 34 -1.50 -5.16 2.44
N HIS A 35 -0.87 -4.51 3.42
CA HIS A 35 -1.13 -3.11 3.74
C HIS A 35 -0.89 -2.21 2.53
N ARG A 36 0.27 -2.33 1.89
CA ARG A 36 0.61 -1.58 0.67
C ARG A 36 -0.38 -1.84 -0.46
N TYR A 37 -0.77 -3.10 -0.69
CA TYR A 37 -1.75 -3.42 -1.72
C TYR A 37 -3.10 -2.74 -1.47
N LEU A 38 -3.52 -2.66 -0.20
CA LEU A 38 -4.78 -2.03 0.18
C LEU A 38 -4.72 -0.49 0.20
N THR A 39 -3.56 0.11 0.51
CA THR A 39 -3.42 1.58 0.58
C THR A 39 -2.97 2.21 -0.73
N ALA A 40 -2.32 1.46 -1.64
CA ALA A 40 -1.77 2.00 -2.87
C ALA A 40 -2.81 2.69 -3.78
N HIS A 41 -4.07 2.23 -3.78
CA HIS A 41 -5.13 2.89 -4.53
C HIS A 41 -5.52 4.24 -3.90
N ASN A 42 -5.58 4.30 -2.57
CA ASN A 42 -5.89 5.54 -1.86
C ASN A 42 -4.76 6.54 -2.00
N GLU A 43 -3.50 6.12 -1.90
CA GLU A 43 -2.35 7.01 -2.04
C GLU A 43 -2.29 7.69 -3.42
N LEU A 44 -2.61 6.97 -4.50
CA LEU A 44 -2.67 7.57 -5.84
C LEU A 44 -3.84 8.55 -5.98
N VAL A 45 -5.02 8.18 -5.48
CA VAL A 45 -6.21 9.04 -5.52
C VAL A 45 -6.00 10.29 -4.67
N ASP A 46 -5.50 10.14 -3.45
CA ASP A 46 -5.21 11.23 -2.53
C ASP A 46 -4.16 12.18 -3.13
N ALA A 47 -3.10 11.65 -3.76
CA ALA A 47 -2.11 12.47 -4.45
C ALA A 47 -2.69 13.25 -5.63
N SER A 48 -3.56 12.62 -6.44
CA SER A 48 -4.25 13.32 -7.54
C SER A 48 -5.24 14.38 -7.03
N VAL A 49 -5.95 14.11 -5.93
CA VAL A 49 -6.84 15.10 -5.29
C VAL A 49 -6.02 16.26 -4.74
N GLU A 50 -4.90 16.01 -4.07
CA GLU A 50 -4.01 17.06 -3.57
C GLU A 50 -3.42 17.92 -4.69
N GLU A 51 -3.11 17.34 -5.85
CA GLU A 51 -2.67 18.07 -7.03
C GLU A 51 -3.76 18.99 -7.57
N ILE A 52 -4.97 18.47 -7.78
CA ILE A 52 -6.13 19.26 -8.23
C ILE A 52 -6.45 20.36 -7.22
N MET A 53 -6.47 20.05 -5.92
CA MET A 53 -6.74 21.06 -4.88
C MET A 53 -5.71 22.18 -4.85
N ARG A 54 -4.46 21.90 -5.28
CA ARG A 54 -3.39 22.90 -5.34
C ARG A 54 -3.46 23.75 -6.60
N GLU A 55 -3.71 23.12 -7.75
CA GLU A 55 -3.82 23.81 -9.04
C GLU A 55 -5.08 24.67 -9.12
N ASP A 56 -6.21 24.13 -8.63
CA ASP A 56 -7.50 24.78 -8.67
C ASP A 56 -7.87 25.47 -7.34
N ALA A 57 -6.91 25.65 -6.42
CA ALA A 57 -7.15 26.22 -5.09
C ALA A 57 -7.96 27.53 -5.15
N GLU A 58 -7.60 28.42 -6.08
CA GLU A 58 -8.23 29.72 -6.25
C GLU A 58 -9.62 29.62 -6.92
N LEU A 59 -9.84 28.59 -7.74
CA LEU A 59 -11.10 28.33 -8.43
C LEU A 59 -12.11 27.63 -7.51
N LEU A 60 -11.61 26.69 -6.69
CA LEU A 60 -12.34 26.02 -5.61
C LEU A 60 -12.76 26.99 -4.50
N ASP A 61 -11.88 27.91 -4.09
CA ASP A 61 -12.21 28.94 -3.08
C ASP A 61 -13.33 29.88 -3.57
N ARG A 62 -13.37 30.17 -4.88
CA ARG A 62 -14.44 30.95 -5.51
C ARG A 62 -15.76 30.18 -5.65
N LEU A 63 -15.70 28.86 -5.86
CA LEU A 63 -16.87 27.97 -5.95
C LEU A 63 -17.50 27.65 -4.58
N ALA A 64 -16.71 27.72 -3.51
CA ALA A 64 -17.17 27.48 -2.14
C ALA A 64 -17.95 28.68 -1.52
N ARG A 65 -18.08 29.79 -2.25
CA ARG A 65 -18.88 30.98 -1.85
C ARG A 65 -20.32 30.94 -2.34
#